data_AF-A0A0B7JRH5-F1
#
_entry.id   AF-A0A0B7JRH5-F1
#
_cell.length_a   1.000
_cell.length_b   1.000
_cell.length_c   1.000
_cell.angle_alpha   90.00
_cell.angle_beta   90.00
_cell.angle_gamma   90.00
#
_symmetry.space_group_name_H-M   'P 1'
#
loop_
_entity.id
_entity.type
_entity.pdbx_description
1 polymer ?
#
loop_
_entity_poly.entity_id
_entity_poly.type
_entity_poly.pdbx_seq_one_letter_code
_entity_poly.pdbx_strand_id
1 'polypeptide(L)' 'MSRHHPDLVMCRKQPGIAIGRLCDKCDGKCPVCDSYVRPTTLVRICDECSFGNYQNKCVLFYQKKTNRTQNY' A
#
# COMPACT_ATOMS: atom_id res chain seq x y z
N MET A 1 -3.83 0.10 -8.44
CA MET A 1 -3.75 -1.14 -9.24
C MET A 1 -2.37 -1.13 -9.85
N SER A 2 -1.55 -2.15 -9.61
CA SER A 2 -0.31 -2.21 -10.36
C SER A 2 -0.68 -2.39 -11.83
N ARG A 3 -0.42 -1.42 -12.71
CA ARG A 3 -0.71 -1.53 -14.15
C ARG A 3 -0.10 -2.78 -14.78
N HIS A 4 0.91 -3.32 -14.11
CA HIS A 4 1.72 -4.45 -14.55
C HIS A 4 1.22 -5.83 -14.10
N HIS A 5 0.25 -5.92 -13.18
CA HIS A 5 -0.30 -7.22 -12.73
C HIS A 5 -1.83 -7.17 -12.66
N PRO A 6 -2.54 -7.71 -13.66
CA PRO A 6 -4.00 -7.63 -13.75
C PRO A 6 -4.73 -8.43 -12.67
N ASP A 7 -4.08 -9.44 -12.08
CA ASP A 7 -4.69 -10.30 -11.04
C ASP A 7 -4.76 -9.62 -9.66
N LEU A 8 -4.07 -8.48 -9.47
CA LEU A 8 -4.08 -7.76 -8.20
C LEU A 8 -5.26 -6.78 -8.14
N VAL A 9 -6.22 -7.08 -7.27
CA VAL A 9 -7.40 -6.24 -7.01
C VAL A 9 -7.19 -5.43 -5.72
N MET A 10 -7.57 -4.15 -5.75
CA MET A 10 -7.57 -3.30 -4.56
C MET A 10 -8.72 -3.68 -3.62
N CYS A 11 -8.46 -3.75 -2.32
CA CYS A 11 -9.45 -4.14 -1.31
C CYS A 11 -10.71 -3.24 -1.31
N ARG A 12 -10.54 -1.90 -1.42
CA ARG A 12 -11.62 -0.89 -1.46
C ARG A 12 -12.63 -0.91 -0.29
N LYS A 13 -12.32 -1.59 0.83
CA LYS A 13 -13.09 -1.46 2.08
C LYS A 13 -12.88 -0.09 2.71
N GLN A 14 -13.74 0.27 3.67
CA GLN A 14 -13.62 1.52 4.42
C GLN A 14 -12.23 1.61 5.07
N PRO A 15 -11.46 2.68 4.81
CA PRO A 15 -10.13 2.84 5.40
C PRO A 15 -10.26 3.07 6.91
N GLY A 16 -9.43 2.37 7.68
CA GLY A 16 -9.31 2.55 9.12
C GLY A 16 -8.23 3.56 9.48
N ILE A 17 -7.73 3.47 10.71
CA ILE A 17 -6.66 4.36 11.21
C ILE A 17 -5.25 3.88 10.83
N ALA A 18 -5.10 2.63 10.42
CA ALA A 18 -3.80 2.03 10.15
C ALA A 18 -3.14 2.66 8.91
N ILE A 19 -1.84 2.95 9.01
CA ILE A 19 -1.05 3.56 7.95
C ILE A 19 -0.50 2.48 7.02
N GLY A 20 -0.71 2.65 5.71
CA GLY A 20 -0.12 1.83 4.67
C GLY A 20 1.40 2.02 4.60
N ARG A 21 2.12 0.92 4.36
CA ARG A 21 3.58 0.93 4.28
C ARG A 21 4.08 0.35 2.96
N LEU A 22 5.25 0.81 2.52
CA LEU A 22 5.94 0.32 1.32
C LEU A 22 7.23 -0.41 1.70
N CYS A 23 7.62 -1.36 0.86
CA CYS A 23 8.96 -1.94 0.91
C CYS A 23 9.91 -1.09 0.07
N ASP A 24 11.22 -1.28 0.27
CA ASP A 24 12.25 -0.46 -0.38
C ASP A 24 12.18 -0.47 -1.92
N LYS A 25 11.71 -1.58 -2.51
CA LYS A 25 11.54 -1.71 -3.97
C LYS A 25 10.39 -0.89 -4.53
N CYS A 26 9.44 -0.53 -3.67
CA CYS A 26 8.22 0.17 -4.06
C CYS A 26 8.15 1.56 -3.46
N ASP A 27 9.23 2.01 -2.81
CA ASP A 27 9.27 3.29 -2.13
C ASP A 27 8.99 4.44 -3.10
N GLY A 28 8.16 5.39 -2.67
CA GLY A 28 7.71 6.52 -3.50
C GLY A 28 6.71 6.18 -4.61
N LYS A 29 6.33 4.92 -4.84
CA LYS A 29 5.27 4.59 -5.82
C LYS A 29 3.88 4.86 -5.25
N CYS A 30 3.03 5.51 -6.03
CA CYS A 30 1.62 5.67 -5.71
C CYS A 30 0.87 4.32 -5.82
N PRO A 31 0.06 3.88 -4.82
CA PRO A 31 -0.66 2.60 -4.89
C PRO A 31 -1.77 2.59 -5.97
N VAL A 32 -2.21 3.77 -6.39
CA VAL A 32 -3.31 3.94 -7.34
C VAL A 32 -2.80 3.88 -8.78
N CYS A 33 -1.81 4.70 -9.11
CA CYS A 33 -1.35 4.92 -10.49
C CYS A 33 0.08 4.43 -10.80
N ASP A 34 0.78 3.81 -9.84
CA ASP A 34 2.18 3.35 -9.93
C ASP A 34 3.22 4.44 -10.24
N SER A 35 2.81 5.71 -10.28
CA SER A 35 3.72 6.83 -10.55
C SER A 35 4.51 7.23 -9.31
N TYR A 36 5.67 7.87 -9.50
CA TYR A 36 6.52 8.40 -8.44
C TYR A 36 6.28 9.89 -8.14
N VAL A 37 5.28 10.50 -8.77
CA VAL A 37 5.15 11.96 -8.81
C VAL A 37 4.12 12.42 -7.77
N ARG A 38 4.55 13.35 -6.91
CA ARG A 38 3.73 14.13 -5.96
C ARG A 38 2.87 13.31 -4.99
N PRO A 39 3.47 12.64 -3.99
CA PRO A 39 2.71 12.19 -2.84
C PRO A 39 2.24 13.41 -2.01
N THR A 40 0.94 13.53 -1.80
CA THR A 40 0.26 14.66 -1.13
C THR A 40 -0.36 14.30 0.23
N THR A 41 -0.60 13.02 0.51
CA THR A 41 -1.50 12.55 1.58
C THR A 41 -1.09 11.18 2.12
N LEU A 42 -1.34 10.86 3.41
CA LEU A 42 -0.94 9.56 3.99
C LEU A 42 -1.90 8.42 3.61
N VAL A 43 -1.38 7.28 3.14
CA VAL A 43 -2.22 6.11 2.78
C VAL A 43 -2.78 5.45 4.04
N ARG A 44 -4.09 5.19 4.04
CA ARG A 44 -4.78 4.41 5.09
C ARG A 44 -5.27 3.07 4.55
N ILE A 45 -5.17 2.02 5.35
CA ILE A 45 -5.66 0.67 5.04
C ILE A 45 -6.88 0.33 5.90
N CYS A 46 -7.74 -0.57 5.42
CA CYS A 46 -8.86 -1.07 6.21
C CYS A 46 -8.37 -1.93 7.38
N ASP A 47 -9.22 -2.10 8.39
CA ASP A 47 -8.85 -2.81 9.63
C ASP A 47 -8.51 -4.27 9.36
N GLU A 48 -9.18 -4.92 8.41
CA GLU A 48 -8.88 -6.30 8.02
C GLU A 48 -7.50 -6.46 7.38
N CYS A 49 -7.11 -5.55 6.47
CA CYS A 49 -5.77 -5.55 5.87
C CYS A 49 -4.68 -5.18 6.88
N SER A 50 -5.05 -4.51 7.98
CA SER A 50 -4.12 -4.18 9.05
C SER A 50 -3.89 -5.35 10.02
N PHE A 51 -4.74 -6.38 9.97
CA PHE A 51 -4.75 -7.49 10.91
C PHE A 51 -4.05 -8.76 10.36
N GLY A 52 -3.48 -9.55 11.26
CA GLY A 52 -2.94 -10.88 10.96
C GLY A 52 -1.76 -10.86 9.98
N ASN A 53 -1.79 -11.78 9.01
CA ASN A 53 -0.68 -11.99 8.09
C ASN A 53 -0.48 -10.82 7.09
N TYR A 54 -1.42 -9.88 6.98
CA TYR A 54 -1.28 -8.69 6.12
C TYR A 54 -0.61 -7.51 6.82
N GLN A 55 -0.45 -7.58 8.14
CA GLN A 55 0.20 -6.54 8.92
C GLN A 55 1.65 -6.31 8.47
N ASN A 56 2.07 -5.05 8.43
CA ASN A 56 3.43 -4.64 8.07
C ASN A 56 3.92 -5.17 6.70
N LYS A 57 2.99 -5.47 5.78
CA LYS A 57 3.32 -5.80 4.39
C LYS A 57 3.24 -4.57 3.50
N CYS A 58 3.88 -4.68 2.34
CA CYS A 58 3.82 -3.67 1.30
C CYS A 58 2.42 -3.62 0.68
N VAL A 59 1.79 -2.45 0.66
CA VAL A 59 0.43 -2.28 0.11
C VAL A 59 0.35 -2.47 -1.41
N LEU A 60 1.49 -2.44 -2.11
CA LEU A 60 1.55 -2.72 -3.55
C LEU A 60 1.65 -4.22 -3.85
N PHE A 61 2.59 -4.93 -3.21
CA PHE A 61 2.96 -6.30 -3.61
C PHE A 61 2.93 -7.37 -2.51
N TYR A 62 2.47 -7.11 -1.28
CA TYR A 62 2.32 -8.11 -0.21
C TYR A 62 3.54 -9.01 0.11
N GLN A 63 4.74 -8.72 -0.41
CA GLN A 63 5.86 -9.69 -0.44
C GLN A 63 6.95 -9.48 0.62
N LYS A 64 7.05 -8.32 1.29
CA LYS A 64 8.12 -8.06 2.29
C LYS A 64 7.64 -7.23 3.48
N LYS A 65 8.29 -7.43 4.63
CA LYS A 65 8.21 -6.57 5.82
C LYS A 65 8.62 -5.14 5.45
N THR A 66 7.83 -4.16 5.86
CA THR A 66 7.98 -2.75 5.48
C THR A 66 8.43 -1.87 6.63
N ASN A 67 9.37 -0.98 6.34
CA ASN A 67 9.95 -0.06 7.33
C ASN A 67 9.58 1.41 7.11
N ARG A 68 8.87 1.76 6.03
CA ARG A 68 8.51 3.16 5.70
C ARG A 68 7.02 3.37 5.50
N THR A 69 6.50 4.44 6.11
CA THR A 69 5.14 4.95 5.95
C THR A 69 4.95 5.50 4.54
N GLN A 70 3.79 5.24 3.92
CA GLN A 70 3.51 5.71 2.58
C GLN A 70 2.68 6.98 2.55
N ASN A 71 3.16 7.95 1.76
CA ASN A 71 2.38 9.08 1.27
C ASN A 71 1.98 8.82 -0.20
N TYR A 72 0.81 9.29 -0.63
CA TYR A 72 0.20 9.19 -1.95
C TYR A 72 -0.25 10.53 -2.49
#